data_AF-A0A966LVF7-F1
#
_entry.id   AF-A0A966LVF7-F1
#
_cell.length_a   1.000
_cell.length_b   1.000
_cell.length_c   1.000
_cell.angle_alpha   90.00
_cell.angle_beta   90.00
_cell.angle_gamma   90.00
#
_symmetry.space_group_name_H-M   'P 1'
#
loop_
_entity.id
_entity.type
_entity.pdbx_description
1 polymer ?
#
loop_
_entity_poly.entity_id
_entity_poly.type
_entity_poly.pdbx_seq_one_letter_code
_entity_poly.pdbx_strand_id
1 'polypeptide(L)'
;MKFKIPIIFILSFLFFIPNLTQGKELKSTYPRLANYYLKWDLSNKEAQELAKWDLLILDMEVQENSPEALSEIRRLNPDIIILAYITSQEIIDDIDAAAGYTGAFLRRELRANIHDNWWLKEASGKRIMNWPGTYMLNLSNVSKKNHLGERFNDYLPRFIAEKIYSCGLFDGVFYDNTWGDVTWVNGNIDIDGDKKHDESSEVDILWSEGFINLLQNTKKLTNEEFIIVGNGRVFWGYQSLINGMMLESFPSTWENGGSWQGSMETYLKLPNQNKNPQLNIINVNKKNQFDFKSFRFGLVSTLLGDGFYSYDYDVTNHTQAWWYDEYNTNLGPAQSMAYNLLDNNSNKLAPGLWRRDFKFGSVLLNSTNSNQIKVFQNENFEKIKGTQDKIINNGDKVNYIKLAPQDGIVLLKTTDDILNSTFINGYFYRVFSDNGQQARNGFFAFSSSFPASSAAVIADGTRRETEAVNLIADQGKITLNKNGKELMAVYPYDNLFRNSLNIDTMINDGFIEMVLVGTTSGGGPQVRLFSGSGQLISSFFA
;
A
#
# COMPACT_ATOMS: atom_id res chain seq x y z
N MET A 1 54.89 14.76 53.48
CA MET A 1 53.48 15.06 53.82
C MET A 1 52.66 14.82 52.55
N LYS A 2 51.77 13.82 52.57
CA LYS A 2 51.12 13.25 51.37
C LYS A 2 50.10 14.23 50.78
N PHE A 3 50.30 14.67 49.53
CA PHE A 3 49.29 15.35 48.73
C PHE A 3 48.36 14.31 48.10
N LYS A 4 47.07 14.36 48.44
CA LYS A 4 46.01 13.59 47.79
C LYS A 4 45.47 14.41 46.61
N ILE A 5 45.56 13.84 45.41
CA ILE A 5 44.87 14.31 44.20
C ILE A 5 43.45 13.70 44.23
N PRO A 6 42.36 14.47 44.02
CA PRO A 6 41.06 13.88 43.85
C PRO A 6 40.91 13.37 42.41
N ILE A 7 40.61 12.08 42.27
CA ILE A 7 40.18 11.45 41.03
C ILE A 7 38.75 11.93 40.75
N ILE A 8 38.57 12.73 39.71
CA ILE A 8 37.25 13.10 39.18
C ILE A 8 36.77 11.92 38.33
N PHE A 9 35.77 11.19 38.83
CA PHE A 9 35.01 10.23 38.04
C PHE A 9 34.14 10.99 37.04
N ILE A 10 34.47 10.91 35.75
CA ILE A 10 33.57 11.32 34.67
C ILE A 10 32.55 10.19 34.50
N LEU A 11 31.35 10.39 35.05
CA LEU A 11 30.18 9.58 34.72
C LEU A 11 29.72 9.94 33.30
N SER A 12 30.09 9.11 32.34
CA SER A 12 29.49 9.12 31.01
C SER A 12 28.04 8.63 31.11
N PHE A 13 27.09 9.56 31.23
CA PHE A 13 25.68 9.31 30.97
C PHE A 13 25.51 9.04 29.47
N LEU A 14 25.54 7.76 29.09
CA LEU A 14 24.95 7.30 27.83
C LEU A 14 23.44 7.50 27.96
N PHE A 15 22.95 8.62 27.42
CA PHE A 15 21.53 8.77 27.13
C PHE A 15 21.15 7.70 26.10
N PHE A 16 20.64 6.57 26.56
CA PHE A 16 19.74 5.75 25.76
C PHE A 16 18.49 6.59 25.52
N ILE A 17 18.51 7.39 24.45
CA ILE A 17 17.27 7.86 23.84
C ILE A 17 16.63 6.56 23.34
N PRO A 18 15.48 6.12 23.88
CA PRO A 18 14.76 5.02 23.25
C PRO A 18 14.50 5.49 21.81
N ASN A 19 14.98 4.72 20.84
CA ASN A 19 14.50 4.88 19.47
C ASN A 19 12.99 4.74 19.58
N LEU A 20 12.27 5.86 19.48
CA LEU A 20 10.86 5.84 19.19
C LEU A 20 10.79 5.11 17.86
N THR A 21 10.39 3.84 17.88
CA THR A 21 10.03 3.09 16.69
C THR A 21 8.85 3.82 16.10
N GLN A 22 9.12 4.72 15.16
CA GLN A 22 8.08 5.34 14.36
C GLN A 22 7.44 4.20 13.58
N GLY A 23 6.15 3.95 13.83
CA GLY A 23 5.41 2.92 13.12
C GLY A 23 5.58 3.07 11.60
N LYS A 24 5.55 1.95 10.88
CA LYS A 24 5.82 1.89 9.45
C LYS A 24 4.95 2.88 8.68
N GLU A 25 5.55 3.92 8.12
CA GLU A 25 4.84 4.94 7.33
C GLU A 25 4.52 4.38 5.95
N LEU A 26 3.25 4.50 5.53
CA LEU A 26 2.86 4.11 4.18
C LEU A 26 3.38 5.12 3.16
N LYS A 27 3.84 4.63 2.00
CA LYS A 27 4.22 5.52 0.89
C LYS A 27 3.07 6.47 0.54
N SER A 28 3.37 7.74 0.31
CA SER A 28 2.37 8.75 -0.06
C SER A 28 1.94 8.67 -1.54
N THR A 29 2.61 7.84 -2.33
CA THR A 29 2.40 7.69 -3.77
C THR A 29 1.45 6.53 -4.10
N TYR A 30 0.80 6.64 -5.27
CA TYR A 30 -0.18 5.68 -5.76
C TYR A 30 0.21 5.13 -7.13
N PRO A 31 -0.20 3.89 -7.48
CA PRO A 31 -1.02 2.99 -6.66
C PRO A 31 -0.24 2.33 -5.51
N ARG A 32 -0.95 2.00 -4.43
CA ARG A 32 -0.49 1.09 -3.38
C ARG A 32 -0.97 -0.32 -3.71
N LEU A 33 -0.07 -1.29 -3.70
CA LEU A 33 -0.31 -2.62 -4.25
C LEU A 33 -0.19 -3.69 -3.16
N ALA A 34 -1.18 -4.58 -3.11
CA ALA A 34 -1.17 -5.77 -2.28
C ALA A 34 -1.16 -7.04 -3.14
N ASN A 35 -0.48 -8.09 -2.68
CA ASN A 35 -0.63 -9.43 -3.23
C ASN A 35 -1.11 -10.40 -2.15
N TYR A 36 -2.22 -11.07 -2.43
CA TYR A 36 -2.77 -12.16 -1.63
C TYR A 36 -2.24 -13.46 -2.23
N TYR A 37 -1.14 -13.97 -1.68
CA TYR A 37 -0.37 -15.07 -2.27
C TYR A 37 -0.27 -16.25 -1.28
N LEU A 38 -1.19 -17.20 -1.37
CA LEU A 38 -1.41 -18.24 -0.35
C LEU A 38 -0.73 -19.59 -0.64
N LYS A 39 0.29 -19.61 -1.48
CA LYS A 39 1.14 -20.79 -1.63
C LYS A 39 1.92 -21.02 -0.33
N TRP A 40 2.08 -22.28 0.07
CA TRP A 40 2.72 -22.65 1.35
C TRP A 40 4.26 -22.64 1.29
N ASP A 41 4.84 -22.50 0.11
CA ASP A 41 6.28 -22.42 -0.16
C ASP A 41 6.57 -21.42 -1.28
N LEU A 42 7.79 -20.86 -1.28
CA LEU A 42 8.25 -19.88 -2.26
C LEU A 42 9.63 -20.27 -2.83
N SER A 43 9.73 -20.22 -4.15
CA SER A 43 11.01 -20.24 -4.85
C SER A 43 11.68 -18.86 -4.83
N ASN A 44 12.99 -18.82 -5.05
CA ASN A 44 13.74 -17.55 -5.19
C ASN A 44 13.19 -16.64 -6.30
N LYS A 45 12.67 -17.23 -7.38
CA LYS A 45 12.06 -16.46 -8.47
C LYS A 45 10.74 -15.81 -8.02
N GLU A 46 9.89 -16.57 -7.32
CA GLU A 46 8.66 -16.02 -6.75
C GLU A 46 8.97 -14.92 -5.72
N ALA A 47 10.00 -15.09 -4.90
CA ALA A 47 10.47 -14.07 -3.97
C ALA A 47 10.87 -12.76 -4.67
N GLN A 48 11.66 -12.86 -5.75
CA GLN A 48 12.06 -11.70 -6.55
C GLN A 48 10.87 -10.98 -7.19
N GLU A 49 9.90 -11.74 -7.69
CA GLU A 49 8.68 -11.17 -8.26
C GLU A 49 7.83 -10.48 -7.17
N LEU A 50 7.56 -11.17 -6.05
CA LEU A 50 6.72 -10.68 -4.95
C LEU A 50 7.30 -9.44 -4.25
N ALA A 51 8.62 -9.23 -4.31
CA ALA A 51 9.26 -8.03 -3.76
C ALA A 51 8.77 -6.71 -4.40
N LYS A 52 8.11 -6.75 -5.57
CA LYS A 52 7.57 -5.55 -6.25
C LYS A 52 6.33 -4.94 -5.59
N TRP A 53 5.65 -5.67 -4.70
CA TRP A 53 4.45 -5.18 -4.02
C TRP A 53 4.78 -4.38 -2.75
N ASP A 54 3.84 -3.56 -2.29
CA ASP A 54 3.99 -2.79 -1.04
C ASP A 54 3.51 -3.61 0.18
N LEU A 55 2.54 -4.49 -0.04
CA LEU A 55 1.93 -5.35 0.97
C LEU A 55 1.81 -6.79 0.44
N LEU A 56 2.30 -7.76 1.20
CA LEU A 56 2.14 -9.18 0.93
C LEU A 56 1.34 -9.83 2.05
N ILE A 57 0.42 -10.70 1.68
CA ILE A 57 -0.26 -11.63 2.57
C ILE A 57 0.17 -13.02 2.11
N LEU A 58 0.93 -13.72 2.95
CA LEU A 58 1.55 -15.01 2.64
C LEU A 58 1.07 -16.07 3.62
N ASP A 59 0.93 -17.33 3.19
CA ASP A 59 0.59 -18.40 4.14
C ASP A 59 1.63 -18.52 5.26
N MET A 60 1.18 -18.78 6.48
CA MET A 60 2.08 -18.92 7.64
C MET A 60 3.18 -19.97 7.42
N GLU A 61 2.91 -21.03 6.64
CA GLU A 61 3.88 -22.11 6.39
C GLU A 61 5.11 -21.64 5.59
N VAL A 62 5.04 -20.50 4.91
CA VAL A 62 6.18 -19.93 4.17
C VAL A 62 7.38 -19.70 5.09
N GLN A 63 7.16 -19.40 6.38
CA GLN A 63 8.26 -19.21 7.32
C GLN A 63 9.06 -20.50 7.56
N GLU A 64 8.41 -21.67 7.51
CA GLU A 64 9.04 -22.96 7.75
C GLU A 64 9.60 -23.53 6.45
N ASN A 65 8.84 -23.39 5.36
CA ASN A 65 9.18 -23.98 4.07
C ASN A 65 10.18 -23.13 3.28
N SER A 66 10.22 -21.81 3.49
CA SER A 66 10.99 -20.88 2.66
C SER A 66 11.45 -19.60 3.40
N PRO A 67 12.11 -19.70 4.58
CA PRO A 67 12.54 -18.52 5.34
C PRO A 67 13.56 -17.64 4.57
N GLU A 68 14.38 -18.23 3.71
CA GLU A 68 15.32 -17.48 2.85
C GLU A 68 14.59 -16.63 1.82
N ALA A 69 13.42 -17.07 1.34
CA ALA A 69 12.61 -16.30 0.39
C ALA A 69 12.05 -15.02 1.04
N LEU A 70 11.61 -15.10 2.30
CA LEU A 70 11.17 -13.92 3.07
C LEU A 70 12.33 -12.94 3.28
N SER A 71 13.53 -13.46 3.55
CA SER A 71 14.74 -12.66 3.69
C SER A 71 15.12 -11.95 2.38
N GLU A 72 15.01 -12.64 1.24
CA GLU A 72 15.29 -12.08 -0.09
C GLU A 72 14.26 -10.99 -0.47
N ILE A 73 12.97 -11.22 -0.19
CA ILE A 73 11.92 -10.22 -0.38
C ILE A 73 12.28 -8.92 0.36
N ARG A 74 12.61 -9.01 1.65
CA ARG A 74 12.98 -7.84 2.46
C ARG A 74 14.28 -7.18 1.99
N ARG A 75 15.24 -7.96 1.48
CA ARG A 75 16.48 -7.42 0.91
C ARG A 75 16.21 -6.58 -0.34
N LEU A 76 15.26 -7.02 -1.18
CA LEU A 76 14.89 -6.32 -2.42
C LEU A 76 13.94 -5.15 -2.17
N ASN A 77 13.07 -5.25 -1.17
CA ASN A 77 12.14 -4.20 -0.78
C ASN A 77 12.09 -4.08 0.76
N PRO A 78 12.94 -3.22 1.35
CA PRO A 78 12.98 -3.02 2.80
C PRO A 78 11.70 -2.43 3.40
N ASP A 79 10.90 -1.73 2.59
CA ASP A 79 9.68 -1.05 3.03
C ASP A 79 8.44 -1.97 2.97
N ILE A 80 8.56 -3.18 2.40
CA ILE A 80 7.44 -4.10 2.20
C ILE A 80 6.82 -4.57 3.52
N ILE A 81 5.49 -4.54 3.61
CA ILE A 81 4.72 -5.11 4.73
C ILE A 81 4.38 -6.56 4.39
N ILE A 82 4.69 -7.50 5.29
CA ILE A 82 4.37 -8.93 5.10
C ILE A 82 3.49 -9.41 6.25
N LEU A 83 2.30 -9.91 5.93
CA LEU A 83 1.34 -10.46 6.89
C LEU A 83 1.23 -11.97 6.73
N ALA A 84 1.18 -12.70 7.86
CA ALA A 84 0.91 -14.14 7.86
C ALA A 84 -0.60 -14.39 7.74
N TYR A 85 -1.03 -15.10 6.70
CA TYR A 85 -2.39 -15.56 6.50
C TYR A 85 -2.71 -16.73 7.43
N ILE A 86 -3.78 -16.57 8.22
CA ILE A 86 -4.25 -17.56 9.19
C ILE A 86 -5.78 -17.55 9.22
N THR A 87 -6.39 -18.74 9.13
CA THR A 87 -7.85 -18.88 9.31
C THR A 87 -8.22 -18.67 10.77
N SER A 88 -9.04 -17.66 11.05
CA SER A 88 -9.31 -17.25 12.44
C SER A 88 -10.42 -18.05 13.14
N GLN A 89 -11.34 -18.62 12.37
CA GLN A 89 -12.56 -19.26 12.88
C GLN A 89 -12.75 -20.70 12.39
N GLU A 90 -11.86 -21.23 11.56
CA GLU A 90 -11.96 -22.59 11.01
C GLU A 90 -10.58 -23.17 10.72
N ILE A 91 -10.50 -24.48 10.54
CA ILE A 91 -9.27 -25.18 10.14
C ILE A 91 -9.59 -26.33 9.20
N ILE A 92 -8.66 -26.59 8.26
CA ILE A 92 -8.71 -27.74 7.35
C ILE A 92 -8.70 -29.04 8.15
N ASP A 93 -9.56 -29.99 7.80
CA ASP A 93 -9.62 -31.30 8.45
C ASP A 93 -8.50 -32.22 7.98
N ASP A 94 -8.34 -32.39 6.66
CA ASP A 94 -7.30 -33.20 6.04
C ASP A 94 -6.09 -32.33 5.63
N ILE A 95 -5.27 -31.98 6.63
CA ILE A 95 -4.08 -31.14 6.44
C ILE A 95 -3.07 -31.80 5.51
N ASP A 96 -2.90 -33.11 5.58
CA ASP A 96 -1.90 -33.82 4.77
C ASP A 96 -2.29 -33.86 3.29
N ALA A 97 -3.58 -34.05 3.00
CA ALA A 97 -4.08 -33.91 1.63
C ALA A 97 -3.92 -32.48 1.10
N ALA A 98 -4.20 -31.46 1.93
CA ALA A 98 -4.03 -30.06 1.55
C ALA A 98 -2.55 -29.67 1.33
N ALA A 99 -1.63 -30.20 2.14
CA ALA A 99 -0.20 -29.97 1.98
C ALA A 99 0.35 -30.59 0.69
N GLY A 100 -0.15 -31.77 0.32
CA GLY A 100 0.44 -32.57 -0.75
C GLY A 100 1.90 -32.88 -0.44
N TYR A 101 2.81 -32.27 -1.21
CA TYR A 101 4.26 -32.42 -1.00
C TYR A 101 4.89 -31.27 -0.22
N THR A 102 4.13 -30.23 0.10
CA THR A 102 4.62 -29.07 0.85
C THR A 102 4.53 -29.33 2.35
N GLY A 103 5.43 -28.73 3.13
CA GLY A 103 5.38 -28.82 4.59
C GLY A 103 4.17 -28.07 5.17
N ALA A 104 3.62 -28.59 6.26
CA ALA A 104 2.48 -28.02 6.98
C ALA A 104 2.72 -28.05 8.51
N PHE A 105 3.93 -27.69 8.93
CA PHE A 105 4.36 -27.89 10.32
C PHE A 105 3.51 -27.07 11.28
N LEU A 106 3.31 -25.78 10.99
CA LEU A 106 2.57 -24.87 11.86
C LEU A 106 1.10 -25.23 11.93
N ARG A 107 0.50 -25.64 10.81
CA ARG A 107 -0.91 -26.00 10.70
C ARG A 107 -1.18 -27.32 11.39
N ARG A 108 -0.27 -28.30 11.30
CA ARG A 108 -0.31 -29.53 12.10
C ARG A 108 -0.19 -29.22 13.59
N GLU A 109 0.73 -28.35 13.98
CA GLU A 109 0.89 -27.93 15.38
C GLU A 109 -0.38 -27.23 15.90
N LEU A 110 -0.94 -26.29 15.13
CA LEU A 110 -2.19 -25.61 15.45
C LEU A 110 -3.32 -26.62 15.64
N ARG A 111 -3.49 -27.55 14.69
CA ARG A 111 -4.55 -28.57 14.70
C ARG A 111 -4.42 -29.59 15.83
N ALA A 112 -3.19 -29.99 16.18
CA ALA A 112 -2.92 -30.96 17.23
C ALA A 112 -3.35 -30.45 18.62
N ASN A 113 -3.40 -29.13 18.80
CA ASN A 113 -3.77 -28.47 20.05
C ASN A 113 -5.24 -27.99 20.08
N ILE A 114 -6.02 -28.25 19.03
CA ILE A 114 -7.46 -27.98 19.04
C ILE A 114 -8.20 -29.11 19.78
N HIS A 115 -8.91 -28.75 20.83
CA HIS A 115 -9.69 -29.68 21.64
C HIS A 115 -11.12 -29.88 21.11
N ASP A 116 -11.71 -31.06 21.36
CA ASP A 116 -13.02 -31.40 20.80
C ASP A 116 -14.18 -30.49 21.28
N ASN A 117 -14.02 -29.88 22.45
CA ASN A 117 -14.98 -28.92 23.01
C ASN A 117 -14.89 -27.52 22.38
N TRP A 118 -13.91 -27.27 21.52
CA TRP A 118 -13.77 -26.00 20.80
C TRP A 118 -14.36 -26.02 19.40
N TRP A 119 -14.85 -27.16 18.90
CA TRP A 119 -15.57 -27.16 17.62
C TRP A 119 -16.91 -26.45 17.77
N LEU A 120 -17.28 -25.64 16.77
CA LEU A 120 -18.63 -25.15 16.64
C LEU A 120 -19.53 -26.31 16.18
N LYS A 121 -20.59 -26.57 16.94
CA LYS A 121 -21.45 -27.73 16.76
C LYS A 121 -22.92 -27.33 16.68
N GLU A 122 -23.69 -28.20 16.07
CA GLU A 122 -25.15 -28.24 16.23
C GLU A 122 -25.51 -28.89 17.57
N ALA A 123 -26.75 -28.71 18.02
CA ALA A 123 -27.30 -29.42 19.18
C ALA A 123 -27.20 -30.96 19.08
N SER A 124 -27.13 -31.49 17.84
CA SER A 124 -26.91 -32.91 17.55
C SER A 124 -25.49 -33.40 17.89
N GLY A 125 -24.56 -32.48 18.12
CA GLY A 125 -23.12 -32.73 18.28
C GLY A 125 -22.33 -32.73 16.97
N LYS A 126 -23.00 -32.55 15.82
CA LYS A 126 -22.35 -32.49 14.50
C LYS A 126 -21.54 -31.19 14.36
N ARG A 127 -20.30 -31.29 13.86
CA ARG A 127 -19.45 -30.12 13.56
C ARG A 127 -19.99 -29.34 12.36
N ILE A 128 -19.87 -28.01 12.44
CA ILE A 128 -20.31 -27.09 11.39
C ILE A 128 -19.16 -26.80 10.44
N MET A 129 -19.46 -26.79 9.13
CA MET A 129 -18.52 -26.54 8.04
C MET A 129 -19.02 -25.31 7.28
N ASN A 130 -18.14 -24.35 7.04
CA ASN A 130 -18.39 -23.19 6.18
C ASN A 130 -17.76 -23.40 4.81
N TRP A 131 -16.44 -23.65 4.75
CA TRP A 131 -15.75 -23.98 3.50
C TRP A 131 -15.52 -25.49 3.33
N PRO A 132 -15.65 -26.08 2.11
CA PRO A 132 -15.44 -27.50 1.89
C PRO A 132 -14.11 -28.02 2.47
N GLY A 133 -14.19 -29.01 3.34
CA GLY A 133 -13.01 -29.63 3.97
C GLY A 133 -12.47 -28.88 5.19
N THR A 134 -13.17 -27.86 5.68
CA THR A 134 -12.83 -27.12 6.92
C THR A 134 -13.93 -27.27 7.97
N TYR A 135 -13.56 -27.15 9.24
CA TYR A 135 -14.52 -27.15 10.34
C TYR A 135 -14.38 -25.89 11.20
N MET A 136 -15.52 -25.30 11.54
CA MET A 136 -15.64 -24.09 12.34
C MET A 136 -15.29 -24.35 13.81
N LEU A 137 -14.64 -23.37 14.42
CA LEU A 137 -14.23 -23.34 15.83
C LEU A 137 -15.10 -22.33 16.57
N ASN A 138 -15.50 -22.69 17.78
CA ASN A 138 -16.33 -21.86 18.64
C ASN A 138 -15.47 -20.77 19.29
N LEU A 139 -15.58 -19.55 18.76
CA LEU A 139 -14.85 -18.38 19.25
C LEU A 139 -15.45 -17.76 20.52
N SER A 140 -16.65 -18.20 20.93
CA SER A 140 -17.38 -17.53 22.01
C SER A 140 -16.70 -17.68 23.38
N ASN A 141 -16.98 -16.71 24.25
CA ASN A 141 -16.54 -16.75 25.65
C ASN A 141 -17.30 -17.77 26.50
N VAL A 142 -18.34 -18.41 25.97
CA VAL A 142 -19.11 -19.47 26.64
C VAL A 142 -18.62 -20.87 26.28
N SER A 143 -17.77 -21.00 25.25
CA SER A 143 -17.13 -22.27 24.92
C SER A 143 -16.39 -22.86 26.13
N LYS A 144 -16.41 -24.19 26.23
CA LYS A 144 -15.79 -24.91 27.34
C LYS A 144 -14.27 -24.75 27.28
N LYS A 145 -13.68 -24.51 28.45
CA LYS A 145 -12.23 -24.42 28.59
C LYS A 145 -11.56 -25.79 28.45
N ASN A 146 -10.33 -25.81 27.96
CA ASN A 146 -9.47 -26.99 28.05
C ASN A 146 -8.91 -27.17 29.48
N HIS A 147 -8.07 -28.18 29.68
CA HIS A 147 -7.46 -28.47 30.98
C HIS A 147 -6.45 -27.39 31.45
N LEU A 148 -5.99 -26.51 30.56
CA LEU A 148 -5.16 -25.35 30.86
C LEU A 148 -5.99 -24.09 31.16
N GLY A 149 -7.32 -24.19 31.09
CA GLY A 149 -8.22 -23.06 31.35
C GLY A 149 -8.42 -22.12 30.16
N GLU A 150 -7.99 -22.52 28.97
CA GLU A 150 -8.07 -21.73 27.72
C GLU A 150 -9.31 -22.10 26.90
N ARG A 151 -9.81 -21.13 26.13
CA ARG A 151 -10.72 -21.35 25.00
C ARG A 151 -9.95 -21.18 23.69
N PHE A 152 -10.59 -21.49 22.56
CA PHE A 152 -9.93 -21.27 21.27
C PHE A 152 -9.58 -19.80 21.01
N ASN A 153 -10.43 -18.85 21.46
CA ASN A 153 -10.16 -17.42 21.40
C ASN A 153 -9.09 -16.91 22.40
N ASP A 154 -8.59 -17.77 23.30
CA ASP A 154 -7.39 -17.53 24.10
C ASP A 154 -6.16 -18.21 23.46
N TYR A 155 -6.35 -19.42 22.92
CA TYR A 155 -5.30 -20.24 22.33
C TYR A 155 -4.74 -19.67 21.02
N LEU A 156 -5.59 -19.27 20.06
CA LEU A 156 -5.11 -18.77 18.77
C LEU A 156 -4.21 -17.53 18.94
N PRO A 157 -4.58 -16.51 19.74
CA PRO A 157 -3.68 -15.39 20.04
C PRO A 157 -2.33 -15.79 20.62
N ARG A 158 -2.29 -16.82 21.49
CA ARG A 158 -1.04 -17.36 22.03
C ARG A 158 -0.22 -18.04 20.95
N PHE A 159 -0.84 -18.84 20.08
CA PHE A 159 -0.17 -19.42 18.93
C PHE A 159 0.43 -18.34 18.02
N ILE A 160 -0.29 -17.25 17.73
CA ILE A 160 0.24 -16.11 16.98
C ILE A 160 1.47 -15.53 17.67
N ALA A 161 1.39 -15.25 18.96
CA ALA A 161 2.49 -14.65 19.71
C ALA A 161 3.73 -15.57 19.74
N GLU A 162 3.53 -16.86 19.99
CA GLU A 162 4.60 -17.84 20.18
C GLU A 162 5.24 -18.33 18.87
N LYS A 163 4.51 -18.33 17.75
CA LYS A 163 4.95 -18.94 16.48
C LYS A 163 5.13 -17.98 15.32
N ILE A 164 4.34 -16.92 15.27
CA ILE A 164 4.29 -16.00 14.12
C ILE A 164 4.95 -14.68 14.45
N TYR A 165 4.63 -14.09 15.60
CA TYR A 165 5.24 -12.84 16.04
C TYR A 165 6.70 -13.06 16.47
N SER A 166 6.97 -14.12 17.25
CA SER A 166 8.29 -14.41 17.81
C SER A 166 9.37 -14.74 16.78
N CYS A 167 8.99 -15.20 15.57
CA CYS A 167 9.95 -15.57 14.52
C CYS A 167 10.62 -14.34 13.88
N GLY A 168 9.98 -13.16 14.00
CA GLY A 168 10.49 -11.89 13.47
C GLY A 168 10.43 -11.75 11.94
N LEU A 169 9.75 -12.66 11.24
CA LEU A 169 9.66 -12.65 9.77
C LEU A 169 8.45 -11.88 9.22
N PHE A 170 7.39 -11.72 10.01
CA PHE A 170 6.15 -11.04 9.64
C PHE A 170 5.97 -9.71 10.38
N ASP A 171 5.40 -8.72 9.71
CA ASP A 171 5.01 -7.42 10.30
C ASP A 171 3.64 -7.51 11.01
N GLY A 172 2.87 -8.57 10.75
CA GLY A 172 1.51 -8.73 11.26
C GLY A 172 0.86 -10.04 10.87
N VAL A 173 -0.42 -10.15 11.20
CA VAL A 173 -1.31 -11.27 10.86
C VAL A 173 -2.46 -10.79 10.00
N PHE A 174 -2.79 -11.59 8.99
CA PHE A 174 -4.02 -11.49 8.24
C PHE A 174 -4.96 -12.60 8.74
N TYR A 175 -5.99 -12.22 9.48
CA TYR A 175 -7.01 -13.15 9.93
C TYR A 175 -8.07 -13.31 8.85
N ASP A 176 -8.20 -14.53 8.33
CA ASP A 176 -9.27 -14.84 7.41
C ASP A 176 -10.60 -15.00 8.15
N ASN A 177 -11.70 -14.69 7.46
CA ASN A 177 -13.06 -14.85 7.96
C ASN A 177 -13.31 -14.18 9.32
N THR A 178 -13.12 -12.87 9.42
CA THR A 178 -13.35 -12.11 10.66
C THR A 178 -14.82 -11.73 10.86
N TRP A 179 -15.77 -12.62 10.59
CA TRP A 179 -17.20 -12.25 10.62
C TRP A 179 -17.64 -11.89 12.04
N GLY A 180 -18.48 -10.86 12.17
CA GLY A 180 -19.06 -10.47 13.46
C GLY A 180 -20.22 -11.36 13.91
N ASP A 181 -20.75 -12.17 12.99
CA ASP A 181 -21.87 -13.09 13.13
C ASP A 181 -21.48 -14.48 12.58
N VAL A 182 -22.23 -15.51 12.98
CA VAL A 182 -21.97 -16.91 12.56
C VAL A 182 -23.24 -17.69 12.23
N THR A 183 -24.41 -17.22 12.64
CA THR A 183 -25.69 -17.91 12.39
C THR A 183 -26.06 -18.03 10.91
N TRP A 184 -25.46 -17.18 10.06
CA TRP A 184 -25.58 -17.29 8.61
C TRP A 184 -25.00 -18.61 8.05
N VAL A 185 -24.05 -19.23 8.76
CA VAL A 185 -23.48 -20.54 8.37
C VAL A 185 -24.46 -21.67 8.68
N ASN A 186 -25.11 -21.62 9.85
CA ASN A 186 -26.04 -22.64 10.31
C ASN A 186 -27.00 -22.06 11.35
N GLY A 187 -28.30 -22.30 11.17
CA GLY A 187 -29.33 -21.84 12.09
C GLY A 187 -29.54 -22.70 13.33
N ASN A 188 -28.87 -23.86 13.47
CA ASN A 188 -29.05 -24.83 14.56
C ASN A 188 -27.86 -24.90 15.53
N ILE A 189 -27.17 -23.77 15.78
CA ILE A 189 -25.93 -23.71 16.58
C ILE A 189 -26.20 -24.00 18.07
N ASP A 190 -25.29 -24.76 18.67
CA ASP A 190 -25.13 -24.98 20.13
C ASP A 190 -23.82 -24.28 20.55
N ILE A 191 -23.91 -23.00 20.92
CA ILE A 191 -22.77 -22.13 21.19
C ILE A 191 -22.20 -22.36 22.60
N ASP A 192 -23.00 -22.82 23.57
CA ASP A 192 -22.55 -23.08 24.94
C ASP A 192 -22.19 -24.56 25.21
N GLY A 193 -22.57 -25.46 24.30
CA GLY A 193 -22.28 -26.89 24.36
C GLY A 193 -23.17 -27.65 25.35
N ASP A 194 -24.39 -27.18 25.62
CA ASP A 194 -25.39 -27.84 26.48
C ASP A 194 -26.25 -28.89 25.73
N LYS A 195 -26.01 -29.06 24.43
CA LYS A 195 -26.73 -29.94 23.49
C LYS A 195 -28.14 -29.47 23.16
N LYS A 196 -28.40 -28.17 23.25
CA LYS A 196 -29.61 -27.52 22.75
C LYS A 196 -29.23 -26.48 21.72
N HIS A 197 -30.24 -26.08 20.96
CA HIS A 197 -30.12 -24.97 20.03
C HIS A 197 -30.24 -23.66 20.79
N ASP A 198 -29.34 -22.74 20.51
CA ASP A 198 -29.32 -21.39 21.07
C ASP A 198 -29.95 -20.38 20.10
N GLU A 199 -30.63 -19.38 20.63
CA GLU A 199 -31.28 -18.35 19.81
C GLU A 199 -30.25 -17.58 18.97
N SER A 200 -30.52 -17.41 17.67
CA SER A 200 -29.53 -16.87 16.72
C SER A 200 -28.98 -15.49 17.14
N SER A 201 -29.83 -14.61 17.68
CA SER A 201 -29.38 -13.31 18.17
C SER A 201 -28.39 -13.40 19.34
N GLU A 202 -28.54 -14.40 20.21
CA GLU A 202 -27.63 -14.64 21.32
C GLU A 202 -26.31 -15.22 20.81
N VAL A 203 -26.39 -16.19 19.88
CA VAL A 203 -25.22 -16.78 19.22
C VAL A 203 -24.33 -15.71 18.57
N ASP A 204 -24.91 -14.80 17.79
CA ASP A 204 -24.13 -13.76 17.09
C ASP A 204 -23.52 -12.72 18.07
N ILE A 205 -24.21 -12.39 19.18
CA ILE A 205 -23.64 -11.55 20.23
C ILE A 205 -22.41 -12.24 20.85
N LEU A 206 -22.58 -13.48 21.31
CA LEU A 206 -21.51 -14.27 21.94
C LEU A 206 -20.33 -14.53 20.99
N TRP A 207 -20.60 -14.68 19.70
CA TRP A 207 -19.59 -14.78 18.66
C TRP A 207 -18.77 -13.50 18.55
N SER A 208 -19.43 -12.35 18.42
CA SER A 208 -18.75 -11.05 18.30
C SER A 208 -17.91 -10.71 19.53
N GLU A 209 -18.41 -11.00 20.75
CA GLU A 209 -17.67 -10.84 22.00
C GLU A 209 -16.44 -11.77 22.06
N GLY A 210 -16.60 -12.99 21.56
CA GLY A 210 -15.54 -13.97 21.43
C GLY A 210 -14.43 -13.50 20.49
N PHE A 211 -14.80 -12.94 19.34
CA PHE A 211 -13.86 -12.39 18.35
C PHE A 211 -13.15 -11.14 18.89
N ILE A 212 -13.85 -10.25 19.60
CA ILE A 212 -13.24 -9.10 20.28
C ILE A 212 -12.17 -9.57 21.27
N ASN A 213 -12.46 -10.60 22.08
CA ASN A 213 -11.48 -11.16 23.02
C ASN A 213 -10.24 -11.72 22.29
N LEU A 214 -10.44 -12.41 21.15
CA LEU A 214 -9.34 -12.89 20.30
C LEU A 214 -8.43 -11.75 19.82
N LEU A 215 -9.02 -10.67 19.30
CA LEU A 215 -8.27 -9.51 18.80
C LEU A 215 -7.52 -8.79 19.93
N GLN A 216 -8.17 -8.57 21.07
CA GLN A 216 -7.57 -7.95 22.25
C GLN A 216 -6.41 -8.79 22.78
N ASN A 217 -6.58 -10.11 22.89
CA ASN A 217 -5.51 -11.02 23.32
C ASN A 217 -4.37 -11.06 22.32
N THR A 218 -4.65 -11.01 21.01
CA THR A 218 -3.60 -10.95 19.98
C THR A 218 -2.74 -9.71 20.19
N LYS A 219 -3.34 -8.53 20.34
CA LYS A 219 -2.62 -7.27 20.60
C LYS A 219 -1.86 -7.28 21.92
N LYS A 220 -2.43 -7.86 22.98
CA LYS A 220 -1.82 -7.95 24.31
C LYS A 220 -0.61 -8.87 24.37
N LEU A 221 -0.68 -10.01 23.69
CA LEU A 221 0.38 -11.03 23.69
C LEU A 221 1.49 -10.72 22.67
N THR A 222 1.18 -9.91 21.67
CA THR A 222 2.16 -9.29 20.77
C THR A 222 2.47 -7.86 21.26
N ASN A 223 3.19 -7.06 20.48
CA ASN A 223 3.25 -5.62 20.73
C ASN A 223 2.02 -4.93 20.09
N GLU A 224 1.59 -3.78 20.62
CA GLU A 224 0.45 -3.03 20.07
C GLU A 224 0.66 -2.61 18.59
N GLU A 225 1.92 -2.57 18.15
CA GLU A 225 2.36 -2.27 16.77
C GLU A 225 2.12 -3.42 15.79
N PHE A 226 1.97 -4.67 16.25
CA PHE A 226 1.81 -5.84 15.39
C PHE A 226 0.53 -5.74 14.57
N ILE A 227 0.66 -5.72 13.26
CA ILE A 227 -0.43 -5.34 12.35
C ILE A 227 -1.50 -6.45 12.33
N ILE A 228 -2.78 -6.09 12.36
CA ILE A 228 -3.90 -7.03 12.17
C ILE A 228 -4.75 -6.56 11.01
N VAL A 229 -4.89 -7.38 9.97
CA VAL A 229 -5.82 -7.15 8.84
C VAL A 229 -6.83 -8.29 8.80
N GLY A 230 -8.09 -7.99 8.56
CA GLY A 230 -9.15 -9.00 8.44
C GLY A 230 -9.66 -9.19 7.01
N ASN A 231 -10.40 -10.26 6.78
CA ASN A 231 -11.24 -10.50 5.60
C ASN A 231 -12.68 -10.84 6.04
N GLY A 232 -13.64 -10.78 5.11
CA GLY A 232 -15.02 -11.19 5.32
C GLY A 232 -15.95 -9.98 5.35
N ARG A 233 -17.14 -10.15 5.94
CA ARG A 233 -18.07 -9.03 6.14
C ARG A 233 -17.57 -8.12 7.26
N VAL A 234 -17.56 -6.81 7.00
CA VAL A 234 -17.10 -5.84 7.98
C VAL A 234 -18.05 -5.78 9.16
N PHE A 235 -17.54 -6.08 10.35
CA PHE A 235 -18.22 -5.81 11.62
C PHE A 235 -17.61 -4.60 12.29
N TRP A 236 -18.42 -3.55 12.48
CA TRP A 236 -17.96 -2.26 12.99
C TRP A 236 -17.47 -2.30 14.44
N GLY A 237 -17.95 -3.26 15.25
CA GLY A 237 -17.72 -3.29 16.70
C GLY A 237 -16.28 -3.48 17.16
N TYR A 238 -15.38 -3.94 16.29
CA TYR A 238 -13.96 -4.12 16.63
C TYR A 238 -12.99 -3.40 15.69
N GLN A 239 -13.47 -2.54 14.78
CA GLN A 239 -12.60 -1.92 13.76
C GLN A 239 -11.46 -1.08 14.36
N SER A 240 -11.64 -0.55 15.58
CA SER A 240 -10.63 0.16 16.36
C SER A 240 -9.50 -0.72 16.90
N LEU A 241 -9.61 -2.05 16.80
CA LEU A 241 -8.59 -3.01 17.23
C LEU A 241 -7.67 -3.45 16.08
N ILE A 242 -8.11 -3.25 14.84
CA ILE A 242 -7.41 -3.75 13.63
C ILE A 242 -6.92 -2.60 12.74
N ASN A 243 -6.00 -2.92 11.85
CA ASN A 243 -5.32 -2.01 10.93
C ASN A 243 -6.01 -1.92 9.56
N GLY A 244 -6.84 -2.88 9.19
CA GLY A 244 -7.61 -2.80 7.95
C GLY A 244 -8.45 -4.03 7.68
N MET A 245 -9.25 -3.96 6.61
CA MET A 245 -10.04 -5.07 6.08
C MET A 245 -9.79 -5.24 4.57
N MET A 246 -9.77 -6.49 4.12
CA MET A 246 -9.88 -6.85 2.72
C MET A 246 -11.34 -7.04 2.32
N LEU A 247 -11.78 -6.31 1.30
CA LEU A 247 -13.02 -6.59 0.57
C LEU A 247 -12.69 -7.48 -0.63
N GLU A 248 -12.91 -8.78 -0.46
CA GLU A 248 -12.61 -9.81 -1.45
C GLU A 248 -13.71 -10.01 -2.48
N SER A 249 -13.34 -10.48 -3.67
CA SER A 249 -14.25 -10.65 -4.80
C SER A 249 -15.00 -9.36 -5.13
N PHE A 250 -14.31 -8.22 -5.02
CA PHE A 250 -14.95 -6.91 -5.11
C PHE A 250 -15.71 -6.70 -6.44
N PRO A 251 -16.94 -6.16 -6.40
CA PRO A 251 -17.72 -5.83 -5.20
C PRO A 251 -18.15 -7.07 -4.40
N SER A 252 -17.85 -7.09 -3.11
CA SER A 252 -18.08 -8.25 -2.25
C SER A 252 -19.58 -8.46 -2.06
N THR A 253 -20.08 -9.64 -2.42
CA THR A 253 -21.53 -9.93 -2.47
C THR A 253 -22.21 -9.89 -1.10
N TRP A 254 -21.46 -10.07 -0.02
CA TRP A 254 -21.93 -9.99 1.37
C TRP A 254 -21.82 -8.59 1.99
N GLU A 255 -21.11 -7.66 1.34
CA GLU A 255 -20.79 -6.37 1.95
C GLU A 255 -21.84 -5.31 1.59
N ASN A 256 -22.50 -4.76 2.60
CA ASN A 256 -23.44 -3.63 2.51
C ASN A 256 -24.39 -3.69 1.28
N GLY A 257 -25.06 -4.82 1.10
CA GLY A 257 -26.00 -5.05 0.00
C GLY A 257 -25.40 -5.62 -1.30
N GLY A 258 -24.13 -6.03 -1.29
CA GLY A 258 -23.54 -6.81 -2.38
C GLY A 258 -23.33 -6.04 -3.67
N SER A 259 -23.19 -4.71 -3.57
CA SER A 259 -23.08 -3.80 -4.70
C SER A 259 -21.80 -2.99 -4.65
N TRP A 260 -21.38 -2.44 -5.80
CA TRP A 260 -20.25 -1.51 -5.85
C TRP A 260 -20.42 -0.35 -4.86
N GLN A 261 -21.61 0.26 -4.82
CA GLN A 261 -21.90 1.37 -3.91
C GLN A 261 -21.76 0.90 -2.44
N GLY A 262 -22.33 -0.25 -2.10
CA GLY A 262 -22.26 -0.81 -0.77
C GLY A 262 -20.83 -1.07 -0.30
N SER A 263 -20.05 -1.79 -1.10
CA SER A 263 -18.65 -2.08 -0.81
C SER A 263 -17.81 -0.80 -0.70
N MET A 264 -18.05 0.20 -1.55
CA MET A 264 -17.32 1.46 -1.52
C MET A 264 -17.70 2.36 -0.33
N GLU A 265 -18.97 2.35 0.12
CA GLU A 265 -19.39 3.01 1.37
C GLU A 265 -18.63 2.43 2.57
N THR A 266 -18.48 1.10 2.62
CA THR A 266 -17.69 0.43 3.66
C THR A 266 -16.20 0.78 3.52
N TYR A 267 -15.61 0.60 2.33
CA TYR A 267 -14.20 0.86 2.06
C TYR A 267 -13.76 2.28 2.42
N LEU A 268 -14.52 3.30 2.03
CA LEU A 268 -14.18 4.71 2.30
C LEU A 268 -14.36 5.10 3.77
N LYS A 269 -15.12 4.32 4.56
CA LYS A 269 -15.34 4.57 5.98
C LYS A 269 -14.28 3.92 6.87
N LEU A 270 -13.75 2.76 6.47
CA LEU A 270 -12.79 1.97 7.23
C LEU A 270 -11.57 2.77 7.75
N PRO A 271 -10.89 3.63 6.95
CA PRO A 271 -9.77 4.44 7.44
C PRO A 271 -10.10 5.26 8.70
N ASN A 272 -11.33 5.76 8.84
CA ASN A 272 -11.71 6.56 10.01
C ASN A 272 -11.94 5.72 11.28
N GLN A 273 -11.86 4.39 11.19
CA GLN A 273 -12.13 3.46 12.28
C GLN A 273 -10.91 2.61 12.64
N ASN A 274 -10.05 2.31 11.67
CA ASN A 274 -8.89 1.44 11.86
C ASN A 274 -7.67 2.14 12.46
N LYS A 275 -6.81 1.35 13.12
CA LYS A 275 -5.51 1.78 13.63
C LYS A 275 -4.53 2.10 12.49
N ASN A 276 -3.56 2.97 12.77
CA ASN A 276 -2.42 3.19 11.88
C ASN A 276 -1.38 2.06 12.00
N PRO A 277 -0.67 1.72 10.91
CA PRO A 277 -0.97 2.11 9.53
C PRO A 277 -2.28 1.47 9.05
N GLN A 278 -3.03 2.18 8.19
CA GLN A 278 -4.32 1.73 7.65
C GLN A 278 -4.12 0.89 6.39
N LEU A 279 -4.44 -0.40 6.44
CA LEU A 279 -4.19 -1.39 5.39
C LEU A 279 -5.48 -1.97 4.82
N ASN A 280 -6.38 -1.10 4.37
CA ASN A 280 -7.62 -1.53 3.71
C ASN A 280 -7.31 -2.00 2.28
N ILE A 281 -7.85 -3.14 1.89
CA ILE A 281 -7.54 -3.80 0.62
C ILE A 281 -8.82 -4.01 -0.18
N ILE A 282 -8.79 -3.68 -1.47
CA ILE A 282 -9.76 -4.19 -2.43
C ILE A 282 -9.07 -5.31 -3.20
N ASN A 283 -9.59 -6.53 -3.08
CA ASN A 283 -9.17 -7.67 -3.90
C ASN A 283 -10.26 -7.97 -4.92
N VAL A 284 -9.86 -8.09 -6.19
CA VAL A 284 -10.74 -8.55 -7.27
C VAL A 284 -10.18 -9.84 -7.83
N ASN A 285 -11.05 -10.81 -8.04
CA ASN A 285 -10.64 -12.09 -8.59
C ASN A 285 -11.38 -12.45 -9.89
N LYS A 286 -10.59 -12.84 -10.90
CA LYS A 286 -11.07 -13.28 -12.21
C LYS A 286 -10.17 -14.38 -12.77
N LYS A 287 -10.80 -15.46 -13.22
CA LYS A 287 -10.13 -16.61 -13.85
C LYS A 287 -9.31 -16.29 -15.10
N ASN A 288 -9.46 -15.08 -15.64
CA ASN A 288 -8.74 -14.61 -16.81
C ASN A 288 -7.86 -13.41 -16.44
N GLN A 289 -6.54 -13.60 -16.48
CA GLN A 289 -5.56 -12.52 -16.28
C GLN A 289 -5.79 -11.33 -17.23
N PHE A 290 -6.34 -11.57 -18.42
CA PHE A 290 -6.58 -10.57 -19.46
C PHE A 290 -7.94 -9.88 -19.37
N ASP A 291 -8.71 -10.08 -18.28
CA ASP A 291 -9.91 -9.27 -18.00
C ASP A 291 -9.50 -7.88 -17.49
N PHE A 292 -8.89 -7.09 -18.37
CA PHE A 292 -8.38 -5.76 -18.08
C PHE A 292 -9.46 -4.79 -17.62
N LYS A 293 -10.71 -5.02 -18.03
CA LYS A 293 -11.85 -4.21 -17.64
C LYS A 293 -12.17 -4.40 -16.15
N SER A 294 -12.32 -5.65 -15.70
CA SER A 294 -12.53 -5.95 -14.29
C SER A 294 -11.33 -5.50 -13.43
N PHE A 295 -10.12 -5.71 -13.94
CA PHE A 295 -8.90 -5.22 -13.31
C PHE A 295 -8.91 -3.69 -13.12
N ARG A 296 -9.18 -2.91 -14.17
CA ARG A 296 -9.21 -1.43 -14.06
C ARG A 296 -10.37 -0.95 -13.21
N PHE A 297 -11.52 -1.63 -13.26
CA PHE A 297 -12.65 -1.30 -12.40
C PHE A 297 -12.30 -1.43 -10.91
N GLY A 298 -11.62 -2.52 -10.52
CA GLY A 298 -11.13 -2.73 -9.15
C GLY A 298 -10.03 -1.75 -8.76
N LEU A 299 -8.99 -1.61 -9.60
CA LEU A 299 -7.87 -0.71 -9.34
C LEU A 299 -8.34 0.72 -9.16
N VAL A 300 -9.16 1.23 -10.09
CA VAL A 300 -9.61 2.62 -10.02
C VAL A 300 -10.61 2.82 -8.88
N SER A 301 -11.45 1.84 -8.55
CA SER A 301 -12.28 1.90 -7.33
C SER A 301 -11.41 2.04 -6.08
N THR A 302 -10.30 1.30 -5.99
CA THR A 302 -9.34 1.41 -4.90
C THR A 302 -8.74 2.81 -4.82
N LEU A 303 -8.33 3.37 -5.97
CA LEU A 303 -7.74 4.70 -6.07
C LEU A 303 -8.71 5.84 -5.71
N LEU A 304 -10.03 5.60 -5.67
CA LEU A 304 -10.97 6.57 -5.10
C LEU A 304 -10.80 6.74 -3.57
N GLY A 305 -10.15 5.78 -2.90
CA GLY A 305 -9.72 5.85 -1.50
C GLY A 305 -8.21 5.61 -1.34
N ASP A 306 -7.76 5.34 -0.11
CA ASP A 306 -6.33 5.33 0.24
C ASP A 306 -5.72 3.95 0.50
N GLY A 307 -6.47 2.90 0.16
CA GLY A 307 -6.11 1.51 0.36
C GLY A 307 -5.19 0.91 -0.70
N PHE A 308 -5.03 -0.41 -0.60
CA PHE A 308 -4.20 -1.24 -1.44
C PHE A 308 -5.06 -2.04 -2.42
N TYR A 309 -4.53 -2.26 -3.62
CA TYR A 309 -5.23 -3.05 -4.63
C TYR A 309 -4.56 -4.40 -4.83
N SER A 310 -5.36 -5.46 -4.93
CA SER A 310 -4.96 -6.83 -5.22
C SER A 310 -5.81 -7.43 -6.34
N TYR A 311 -5.20 -8.25 -7.19
CA TYR A 311 -5.89 -8.93 -8.30
C TYR A 311 -5.33 -10.33 -8.54
N ASP A 312 -6.19 -11.34 -8.51
CA ASP A 312 -5.81 -12.76 -8.64
C ASP A 312 -6.88 -13.60 -9.37
N TYR A 313 -6.75 -14.93 -9.34
CA TYR A 313 -7.55 -15.85 -10.13
C TYR A 313 -8.98 -16.04 -9.60
N ASP A 314 -9.15 -16.71 -8.47
CA ASP A 314 -10.43 -16.89 -7.77
C ASP A 314 -10.18 -17.39 -6.34
N VAL A 315 -11.26 -17.52 -5.57
CA VAL A 315 -11.26 -18.03 -4.19
C VAL A 315 -10.70 -19.47 -4.03
N THR A 316 -10.40 -20.17 -5.13
CA THR A 316 -9.80 -21.51 -5.09
C THR A 316 -8.30 -21.50 -5.34
N ASN A 317 -7.74 -20.38 -5.81
CA ASN A 317 -6.33 -20.27 -6.15
C ASN A 317 -5.85 -18.81 -6.05
N HIS A 318 -5.01 -18.54 -5.05
CA HIS A 318 -4.36 -17.26 -4.81
C HIS A 318 -2.83 -17.37 -5.01
N THR A 319 -2.37 -17.87 -6.15
CA THR A 319 -0.93 -18.10 -6.43
C THR A 319 -0.43 -17.27 -7.61
N GLN A 320 -1.05 -16.11 -7.85
CA GLN A 320 -0.79 -15.27 -9.01
C GLN A 320 0.09 -14.07 -8.66
N ALA A 321 1.15 -13.88 -9.44
CA ALA A 321 1.99 -12.68 -9.44
C ALA A 321 1.72 -11.85 -10.72
N TRP A 322 0.45 -11.71 -11.11
CA TRP A 322 0.08 -11.01 -12.33
C TRP A 322 0.43 -9.52 -12.25
N TRP A 323 1.18 -9.03 -13.24
CA TRP A 323 1.63 -7.65 -13.31
C TRP A 323 0.95 -6.90 -14.46
N TYR A 324 0.62 -5.64 -14.22
CA TYR A 324 -0.16 -4.81 -15.14
C TYR A 324 0.54 -3.49 -15.45
N ASP A 325 0.35 -2.95 -16.66
CA ASP A 325 0.95 -1.69 -17.09
C ASP A 325 0.65 -0.53 -16.11
N GLU A 326 -0.56 -0.50 -15.55
CA GLU A 326 -1.03 0.49 -14.57
C GLU A 326 -0.20 0.51 -13.27
N TYR A 327 0.36 -0.65 -12.86
CA TYR A 327 1.19 -0.76 -11.65
C TYR A 327 2.53 -0.03 -11.78
N ASN A 328 2.99 0.20 -13.01
CA ASN A 328 4.24 0.94 -13.27
C ASN A 328 4.06 2.47 -13.20
N THR A 329 2.84 2.95 -12.97
CA THR A 329 2.59 4.39 -12.89
C THR A 329 2.85 4.93 -11.49
N ASN A 330 3.45 6.11 -11.40
CA ASN A 330 3.50 6.88 -10.16
C ASN A 330 2.57 8.08 -10.31
N LEU A 331 1.39 8.00 -9.69
CA LEU A 331 0.41 9.08 -9.69
C LEU A 331 0.78 10.21 -8.71
N GLY A 332 1.72 9.95 -7.78
CA GLY A 332 2.05 10.87 -6.70
C GLY A 332 0.96 10.93 -5.62
N PRO A 333 1.05 11.86 -4.66
CA PRO A 333 0.02 12.03 -3.63
C PRO A 333 -1.32 12.49 -4.22
N ALA A 334 -2.40 12.11 -3.55
CA ALA A 334 -3.75 12.56 -3.91
C ALA A 334 -3.87 14.08 -3.70
N GLN A 335 -4.50 14.77 -4.66
CA GLN A 335 -4.76 16.21 -4.64
C GLN A 335 -6.24 16.53 -4.39
N SER A 336 -7.10 15.52 -4.48
CA SER A 336 -8.53 15.66 -4.22
C SER A 336 -9.07 14.45 -3.47
N MET A 337 -10.24 14.64 -2.85
CA MET A 337 -11.16 13.53 -2.57
C MET A 337 -11.76 13.02 -3.90
N ALA A 338 -12.37 11.84 -3.89
CA ALA A 338 -13.15 11.37 -5.03
C ALA A 338 -14.44 12.21 -5.19
N TYR A 339 -14.81 12.53 -6.43
CA TYR A 339 -16.02 13.29 -6.75
C TYR A 339 -16.71 12.75 -8.01
N ASN A 340 -18.04 12.88 -8.09
CA ASN A 340 -18.85 12.36 -9.18
C ASN A 340 -19.08 13.42 -10.26
N LEU A 341 -18.55 13.21 -11.46
CA LEU A 341 -18.67 14.11 -12.61
C LEU A 341 -20.08 14.22 -13.20
N LEU A 342 -20.98 13.29 -12.86
CA LEU A 342 -22.39 13.34 -13.27
C LEU A 342 -23.28 14.06 -12.27
N ASP A 343 -22.82 14.23 -11.03
CA ASP A 343 -23.54 14.93 -9.96
C ASP A 343 -22.55 15.65 -9.02
N ASN A 344 -21.98 16.75 -9.53
CA ASN A 344 -20.94 17.52 -8.83
C ASN A 344 -21.43 18.20 -7.53
N ASN A 345 -22.74 18.22 -7.27
CA ASN A 345 -23.33 18.92 -6.13
C ASN A 345 -23.58 18.00 -4.93
N SER A 346 -23.29 16.71 -5.08
CA SER A 346 -23.58 15.68 -4.08
C SER A 346 -22.31 14.96 -3.65
N ASN A 347 -22.11 14.86 -2.34
CA ASN A 347 -21.10 13.98 -1.75
C ASN A 347 -21.63 12.56 -1.51
N LYS A 348 -22.86 12.26 -1.93
CA LYS A 348 -23.46 10.94 -1.75
C LYS A 348 -22.83 9.95 -2.74
N LEU A 349 -22.38 8.82 -2.22
CA LEU A 349 -21.92 7.73 -3.07
C LEU A 349 -23.11 7.11 -3.83
N ALA A 350 -22.96 6.97 -5.15
CA ALA A 350 -23.96 6.42 -6.06
C ALA A 350 -23.27 6.00 -7.36
N PRO A 351 -23.89 5.11 -8.18
CA PRO A 351 -23.41 4.85 -9.53
C PRO A 351 -23.23 6.15 -10.33
N GLY A 352 -22.04 6.36 -10.87
CA GLY A 352 -21.65 7.61 -11.53
C GLY A 352 -20.32 7.52 -12.27
N LEU A 353 -19.90 8.64 -12.84
CA LEU A 353 -18.56 8.81 -13.42
C LEU A 353 -17.68 9.49 -12.37
N TRP A 354 -16.96 8.70 -11.59
CA TRP A 354 -16.13 9.20 -10.49
C TRP A 354 -14.76 9.60 -10.99
N ARG A 355 -14.18 10.65 -10.38
CA ARG A 355 -12.82 11.11 -10.62
C ARG A 355 -12.10 11.33 -9.29
N ARG A 356 -10.81 11.03 -9.27
CA ARG A 356 -9.89 11.51 -8.23
C ARG A 356 -8.61 12.00 -8.88
N ASP A 357 -8.13 13.13 -8.41
CA ASP A 357 -6.92 13.78 -8.91
C ASP A 357 -5.73 13.49 -8.01
N PHE A 358 -4.60 13.21 -8.64
CA PHE A 358 -3.30 13.02 -8.02
C PHE A 358 -2.30 14.01 -8.61
N LYS A 359 -1.12 14.11 -8.01
CA LYS A 359 -0.08 15.05 -8.43
C LYS A 359 0.30 14.89 -9.91
N PHE A 360 0.53 13.66 -10.36
CA PHE A 360 1.04 13.34 -11.70
C PHE A 360 -0.01 12.71 -12.63
N GLY A 361 -1.24 12.50 -12.15
CA GLY A 361 -2.29 11.89 -12.93
C GLY A 361 -3.68 12.07 -12.34
N SER A 362 -4.66 11.54 -13.03
CA SER A 362 -6.05 11.49 -12.61
C SER A 362 -6.63 10.14 -12.97
N VAL A 363 -7.57 9.66 -12.19
CA VAL A 363 -8.27 8.41 -12.49
C VAL A 363 -9.75 8.67 -12.67
N LEU A 364 -10.37 7.95 -13.60
CA LEU A 364 -11.81 8.01 -13.82
C LEU A 364 -12.42 6.61 -13.77
N LEU A 365 -13.52 6.45 -13.03
CA LEU A 365 -14.28 5.21 -12.90
C LEU A 365 -15.69 5.43 -13.42
N ASN A 366 -16.13 4.60 -14.36
CA ASN A 366 -17.54 4.51 -14.71
C ASN A 366 -18.18 3.37 -13.91
N SER A 367 -18.85 3.71 -12.80
CA SER A 367 -19.60 2.75 -11.98
C SER A 367 -21.06 2.55 -12.44
N THR A 368 -21.44 3.17 -13.56
CA THR A 368 -22.79 3.02 -14.14
C THR A 368 -22.88 1.80 -15.06
N ASN A 369 -24.12 1.48 -15.47
CA ASN A 369 -24.42 0.42 -16.45
C ASN A 369 -24.49 0.93 -17.90
N SER A 370 -24.07 2.16 -18.17
CA SER A 370 -24.08 2.77 -19.51
C SER A 370 -22.72 3.38 -19.87
N ASN A 371 -22.45 3.53 -21.17
CA ASN A 371 -21.24 4.20 -21.63
C ASN A 371 -21.26 5.67 -21.18
N GLN A 372 -20.14 6.17 -20.68
CA GLN A 372 -19.98 7.57 -20.31
C GLN A 372 -18.97 8.26 -21.23
N ILE A 373 -19.26 9.51 -21.61
CA ILE A 373 -18.35 10.35 -22.38
C ILE A 373 -18.08 11.61 -21.57
N LYS A 374 -16.81 11.94 -21.37
CA LYS A 374 -16.40 13.18 -20.72
C LYS A 374 -15.40 13.91 -21.61
N VAL A 375 -15.73 15.15 -21.95
CA VAL A 375 -14.82 16.11 -22.59
C VAL A 375 -14.26 17.03 -21.50
N PHE A 376 -12.94 17.22 -21.50
CA PHE A 376 -12.21 18.14 -20.64
C PHE A 376 -12.00 19.45 -21.39
N GLN A 377 -12.51 20.56 -20.85
CA GLN A 377 -12.46 21.85 -21.53
C GLN A 377 -11.09 22.52 -21.44
N ASN A 378 -10.41 22.36 -20.30
CA ASN A 378 -9.18 23.09 -19.96
C ASN A 378 -8.04 22.15 -19.54
N GLU A 379 -8.16 20.85 -19.84
CA GLU A 379 -7.19 19.84 -19.42
C GLU A 379 -6.87 18.92 -20.59
N ASN A 380 -5.60 18.54 -20.69
CA ASN A 380 -5.15 17.47 -21.57
C ASN A 380 -4.49 16.41 -20.70
N PHE A 381 -4.72 15.16 -21.08
CA PHE A 381 -4.12 14.00 -20.44
C PHE A 381 -3.39 13.17 -21.48
N GLU A 382 -2.50 12.32 -21.01
CA GLU A 382 -1.88 11.25 -21.79
C GLU A 382 -2.36 9.92 -21.22
N LYS A 383 -2.83 9.01 -22.06
CA LYS A 383 -3.08 7.63 -21.62
C LYS A 383 -1.77 6.94 -21.32
N ILE A 384 -1.78 5.92 -20.47
CA ILE A 384 -0.60 5.05 -20.29
C ILE A 384 -0.20 4.49 -21.66
N LYS A 385 1.10 4.40 -21.93
CA LYS A 385 1.64 3.72 -23.11
C LYS A 385 2.08 2.31 -22.69
N GLY A 386 1.12 1.38 -22.76
CA GLY A 386 1.27 0.02 -22.27
C GLY A 386 1.60 -1.00 -23.36
N THR A 387 1.88 -2.23 -22.94
CA THR A 387 2.13 -3.37 -23.83
C THR A 387 0.99 -4.38 -23.86
N GLN A 388 0.09 -4.35 -22.87
CA GLN A 388 -0.98 -5.33 -22.67
C GLN A 388 -2.26 -4.93 -23.41
N ASP A 389 -3.08 -4.03 -22.84
CA ASP A 389 -4.31 -3.51 -23.47
C ASP A 389 -4.00 -2.26 -24.30
N LYS A 390 -3.43 -2.45 -25.50
CA LYS A 390 -3.03 -1.36 -26.40
C LYS A 390 -4.19 -0.53 -26.95
N ILE A 391 -5.45 -0.89 -26.71
CA ILE A 391 -6.61 -0.07 -27.10
C ILE A 391 -6.82 1.03 -26.07
N ILE A 392 -6.71 0.68 -24.78
CA ILE A 392 -6.86 1.62 -23.67
C ILE A 392 -5.53 2.31 -23.36
N ASN A 393 -4.45 1.53 -23.22
CA ASN A 393 -3.11 2.01 -22.88
C ASN A 393 -2.27 2.25 -24.15
N ASN A 394 -2.74 3.17 -25.01
CA ASN A 394 -2.13 3.45 -26.31
C ASN A 394 -1.16 4.65 -26.34
N GLY A 395 -1.03 5.39 -25.23
CA GLY A 395 -0.18 6.59 -25.17
C GLY A 395 -0.75 7.84 -25.84
N ASP A 396 -2.03 7.84 -26.25
CA ASP A 396 -2.63 9.01 -26.89
C ASP A 396 -2.75 10.19 -25.94
N LYS A 397 -2.50 11.40 -26.45
CA LYS A 397 -2.90 12.64 -25.80
C LYS A 397 -4.40 12.88 -26.05
N VAL A 398 -5.17 13.06 -24.99
CA VAL A 398 -6.62 13.18 -25.03
C VAL A 398 -7.12 14.36 -24.21
N ASN A 399 -8.13 15.04 -24.73
CA ASN A 399 -8.97 15.98 -23.98
C ASN A 399 -10.39 15.43 -23.81
N TYR A 400 -10.61 14.14 -24.10
CA TYR A 400 -11.86 13.47 -23.83
C TYR A 400 -11.64 11.98 -23.56
N ILE A 401 -12.59 11.35 -22.88
CA ILE A 401 -12.66 9.90 -22.73
C ILE A 401 -14.05 9.39 -23.09
N LYS A 402 -14.09 8.16 -23.59
CA LYS A 402 -15.28 7.32 -23.67
C LYS A 402 -15.00 6.07 -22.85
N LEU A 403 -15.74 5.88 -21.76
CA LEU A 403 -15.50 4.80 -20.79
C LEU A 403 -16.69 3.85 -20.77
N ALA A 404 -16.40 2.56 -20.93
CA ALA A 404 -17.40 1.50 -20.89
C ALA A 404 -18.06 1.41 -19.49
N PRO A 405 -19.28 0.84 -19.37
CA PRO A 405 -19.88 0.56 -18.06
C PRO A 405 -18.95 -0.30 -17.21
N GLN A 406 -18.80 -0.01 -15.92
CA GLN A 406 -17.98 -0.80 -14.99
C GLN A 406 -16.53 -0.97 -15.49
N ASP A 407 -15.91 0.13 -15.91
CA ASP A 407 -14.50 0.19 -16.31
C ASP A 407 -13.85 1.42 -15.66
N GLY A 408 -12.53 1.38 -15.58
CA GLY A 408 -11.69 2.47 -15.08
C GLY A 408 -10.67 2.90 -16.12
N ILE A 409 -10.09 4.08 -15.95
CA ILE A 409 -8.93 4.53 -16.71
C ILE A 409 -8.00 5.35 -15.82
N VAL A 410 -6.71 5.14 -16.01
CA VAL A 410 -5.64 5.97 -15.44
C VAL A 410 -5.15 6.91 -16.54
N LEU A 411 -5.13 8.20 -16.23
CA LEU A 411 -4.70 9.27 -17.13
C LEU A 411 -3.51 10.00 -16.49
N LEU A 412 -2.45 10.19 -17.26
CA LEU A 412 -1.27 10.93 -16.83
C LEU A 412 -1.44 12.40 -17.17
N LYS A 413 -1.06 13.28 -16.24
CA LYS A 413 -1.03 14.71 -16.53
C LYS A 413 0.11 15.00 -17.52
N THR A 414 -0.18 15.84 -18.50
CA THR A 414 0.85 16.36 -19.40
C THR A 414 1.50 17.57 -18.72
N THR A 415 2.41 17.32 -17.78
CA THR A 415 3.33 18.37 -17.35
C THR A 415 4.49 18.40 -18.34
N ASP A 416 4.76 19.58 -18.86
CA ASP A 416 5.99 19.85 -19.61
C ASP A 416 7.16 20.16 -18.66
N ASP A 417 6.94 20.02 -17.35
CA ASP A 417 7.95 20.26 -16.33
C ASP A 417 8.78 18.99 -16.05
N ILE A 418 10.10 19.18 -15.93
CA ILE A 418 11.03 18.20 -15.37
C ILE A 418 11.29 18.62 -13.93
N LEU A 419 10.87 17.76 -13.00
CA LEU A 419 10.92 18.03 -11.57
C LEU A 419 12.12 17.31 -10.94
N ASN A 420 12.70 17.92 -9.91
CA ASN A 420 13.82 17.41 -9.13
C ASN A 420 15.05 16.96 -9.93
N SER A 421 15.23 17.50 -11.14
CA SER A 421 16.36 17.23 -12.01
C SER A 421 16.65 18.43 -12.90
N THR A 422 17.90 18.59 -13.31
CA THR A 422 18.30 19.68 -14.21
C THR A 422 17.77 19.44 -15.62
N PHE A 423 17.18 20.48 -16.19
CA PHE A 423 16.84 20.55 -17.60
C PHE A 423 17.25 21.89 -18.21
N ILE A 424 17.26 21.95 -19.54
CA ILE A 424 17.53 23.15 -20.31
C ILE A 424 16.19 23.68 -20.82
N ASN A 425 15.88 24.93 -20.47
CA ASN A 425 14.61 25.54 -20.82
C ASN A 425 14.47 25.72 -22.35
N GLY A 426 13.40 25.18 -22.91
CA GLY A 426 13.07 25.18 -24.34
C GLY A 426 13.57 23.96 -25.13
N TYR A 427 14.20 22.97 -24.49
CA TYR A 427 14.70 21.77 -25.18
C TYR A 427 13.63 20.69 -25.30
N PHE A 428 13.73 19.85 -26.34
CA PHE A 428 12.88 18.68 -26.51
C PHE A 428 13.47 17.46 -25.79
N TYR A 429 12.69 16.88 -24.88
CA TYR A 429 13.06 15.72 -24.08
C TYR A 429 12.35 14.46 -24.56
N ARG A 430 13.07 13.34 -24.51
CA ARG A 430 12.53 12.00 -24.70
C ARG A 430 12.62 11.24 -23.39
N VAL A 431 11.55 10.55 -23.04
CA VAL A 431 11.45 9.83 -21.77
C VAL A 431 11.57 8.34 -22.04
N PHE A 432 12.54 7.70 -21.41
CA PHE A 432 12.78 6.26 -21.49
C PHE A 432 12.70 5.64 -20.10
N SER A 433 12.29 4.37 -20.04
CA SER A 433 12.44 3.54 -18.85
C SER A 433 13.90 3.08 -18.70
N ASP A 434 14.22 2.50 -17.55
CA ASP A 434 15.56 1.95 -17.26
C ASP A 434 15.97 0.83 -18.23
N ASN A 435 14.98 0.20 -18.89
CA ASN A 435 15.19 -0.79 -19.94
C ASN A 435 15.34 -0.18 -21.34
N GLY A 436 15.42 1.15 -21.46
CA GLY A 436 15.57 1.89 -22.71
C GLY A 436 14.31 1.98 -23.57
N GLN A 437 13.14 1.57 -23.06
CA GLN A 437 11.87 1.67 -23.80
C GLN A 437 11.27 3.06 -23.61
N GLN A 438 10.68 3.64 -24.67
CA GLN A 438 10.05 4.95 -24.55
C GLN A 438 8.84 4.91 -23.61
N ALA A 439 8.96 5.50 -22.43
CA ALA A 439 7.95 5.43 -21.36
C ALA A 439 6.73 6.32 -21.63
N ARG A 440 6.94 7.47 -22.28
CA ARG A 440 5.87 8.38 -22.72
C ARG A 440 6.28 9.22 -23.91
N ASN A 441 5.35 9.99 -24.46
CA ASN A 441 5.67 10.92 -25.55
C ASN A 441 6.69 11.98 -25.10
N GLY A 442 7.55 12.38 -26.02
CA GLY A 442 8.47 13.49 -25.77
C GLY A 442 7.73 14.83 -25.69
N PHE A 443 8.35 15.80 -25.02
CA PHE A 443 7.80 17.13 -24.80
C PHE A 443 8.90 18.18 -24.80
N PHE A 444 8.53 19.45 -24.97
CA PHE A 444 9.44 20.57 -24.77
C PHE A 444 9.38 20.97 -23.31
N ALA A 445 10.50 20.91 -22.58
CA ALA A 445 10.53 21.42 -21.22
C ALA A 445 10.62 22.94 -21.28
N PHE A 446 9.51 23.64 -21.03
CA PHE A 446 9.43 25.09 -21.22
C PHE A 446 8.66 25.77 -20.09
N SER A 447 9.31 26.78 -19.50
CA SER A 447 8.66 27.75 -18.62
C SER A 447 8.96 29.15 -19.12
N SER A 448 7.91 29.96 -19.25
CA SER A 448 8.02 31.39 -19.55
C SER A 448 8.67 32.20 -18.43
N SER A 449 8.79 31.60 -17.22
CA SER A 449 9.45 32.22 -16.07
C SER A 449 10.97 32.05 -16.11
N PHE A 450 11.50 31.22 -17.00
CA PHE A 450 12.93 30.95 -17.11
C PHE A 450 13.49 31.53 -18.42
N PRO A 451 14.74 32.04 -18.45
CA PRO A 451 15.39 32.45 -19.68
C PRO A 451 15.48 31.31 -20.71
N ALA A 452 15.52 31.65 -21.99
CA ALA A 452 15.68 30.65 -23.04
C ALA A 452 17.07 29.99 -22.96
N SER A 453 17.15 28.66 -23.11
CA SER A 453 18.41 27.89 -23.04
C SER A 453 19.16 27.96 -21.70
N SER A 454 18.54 28.46 -20.63
CA SER A 454 19.12 28.39 -19.28
C SER A 454 18.97 26.97 -18.72
N ALA A 455 19.95 26.53 -17.94
CA ALA A 455 19.77 25.35 -17.11
C ALA A 455 18.88 25.70 -15.91
N ALA A 456 17.92 24.84 -15.60
CA ALA A 456 16.96 25.05 -14.53
C ALA A 456 16.67 23.75 -13.78
N VAL A 457 16.30 23.88 -12.51
CA VAL A 457 15.77 22.81 -11.66
C VAL A 457 14.50 23.33 -11.01
N ILE A 458 13.42 22.55 -11.10
CA ILE A 458 12.18 22.78 -10.35
C ILE A 458 12.18 21.75 -9.22
N ALA A 459 12.56 22.15 -8.01
CA ALA A 459 12.53 21.30 -6.84
C ALA A 459 11.13 21.28 -6.23
N ASP A 460 10.56 20.10 -6.01
CA ASP A 460 9.23 19.94 -5.45
C ASP A 460 9.15 18.82 -4.41
N GLY A 461 8.34 19.05 -3.37
CA GLY A 461 8.18 18.11 -2.27
C GLY A 461 7.28 16.93 -2.60
N THR A 462 7.50 15.80 -1.92
CA THR A 462 6.64 14.61 -1.97
C THR A 462 5.82 14.43 -0.70
N ARG A 463 6.20 15.10 0.40
CA ARG A 463 5.55 14.99 1.72
C ARG A 463 5.05 16.32 2.29
N ARG A 464 5.81 17.42 2.19
CA ARG A 464 5.47 18.69 2.89
C ARG A 464 5.36 19.93 2.03
N GLU A 465 6.13 20.04 0.94
CA GLU A 465 6.07 21.24 0.10
C GLU A 465 4.97 21.15 -0.95
N THR A 466 4.04 22.10 -0.89
CA THR A 466 3.00 22.31 -1.89
C THR A 466 3.42 23.23 -3.03
N GLU A 467 4.54 23.94 -2.88
CA GLU A 467 5.00 24.99 -3.81
C GLU A 467 6.44 24.72 -4.23
N ALA A 468 6.71 24.75 -5.53
CA ALA A 468 8.04 24.45 -6.05
C ALA A 468 9.07 25.57 -5.79
N VAL A 469 10.33 25.16 -5.62
CA VAL A 469 11.50 26.03 -5.55
C VAL A 469 12.28 25.92 -6.86
N ASN A 470 12.57 27.04 -7.49
CA ASN A 470 13.22 27.07 -8.81
C ASN A 470 14.68 27.52 -8.68
N LEU A 471 15.63 26.71 -9.15
CA LEU A 471 17.02 27.12 -9.34
C LEU A 471 17.26 27.35 -10.84
N ILE A 472 17.84 28.49 -11.21
CA ILE A 472 18.07 28.89 -12.59
C ILE A 472 19.52 29.29 -12.75
N ALA A 473 20.19 28.81 -13.79
CA ALA A 473 21.52 29.23 -14.18
C ALA A 473 21.49 29.97 -15.52
N ASP A 474 21.76 31.27 -15.48
CA ASP A 474 21.76 32.14 -16.64
C ASP A 474 22.85 33.22 -16.51
N GLN A 475 23.50 33.55 -17.63
CA GLN A 475 24.56 34.58 -17.71
C GLN A 475 25.65 34.47 -16.63
N GLY A 476 26.10 33.26 -16.32
CA GLY A 476 27.11 33.01 -15.28
C GLY A 476 26.64 33.21 -13.83
N LYS A 477 25.34 33.40 -13.61
CA LYS A 477 24.69 33.51 -12.30
C LYS A 477 23.82 32.28 -12.04
N ILE A 478 23.81 31.79 -10.81
CA ILE A 478 22.77 30.89 -10.30
C ILE A 478 21.81 31.67 -9.40
N THR A 479 20.51 31.44 -9.53
CA THR A 479 19.47 32.12 -8.76
C THR A 479 18.45 31.11 -8.26
N LEU A 480 18.20 31.10 -6.95
CA LEU A 480 17.14 30.31 -6.31
C LEU A 480 15.94 31.21 -6.04
N ASN A 481 14.76 30.81 -6.49
CA ASN A 481 13.51 31.55 -6.36
C ASN A 481 12.40 30.68 -5.78
N LYS A 482 11.56 31.25 -4.93
CA LYS A 482 10.30 30.65 -4.49
C LYS A 482 9.18 31.69 -4.61
N ASN A 483 8.10 31.37 -5.33
CA ASN A 483 6.98 32.28 -5.58
C ASN A 483 7.40 33.65 -6.13
N GLY A 484 8.37 33.67 -7.05
CA GLY A 484 8.92 34.90 -7.63
C GLY A 484 9.82 35.72 -6.67
N LYS A 485 10.03 35.27 -5.43
CA LYS A 485 10.99 35.87 -4.51
C LYS A 485 12.35 35.19 -4.63
N GLU A 486 13.39 35.99 -4.88
CA GLU A 486 14.78 35.54 -4.83
C GLU A 486 15.15 35.16 -3.39
N LEU A 487 15.57 33.91 -3.21
CA LEU A 487 16.09 33.37 -1.96
C LEU A 487 17.62 33.42 -1.94
N MET A 488 18.25 33.22 -3.10
CA MET A 488 19.70 33.18 -3.25
C MET A 488 20.11 33.59 -4.67
N ALA A 489 21.25 34.28 -4.76
CA ALA A 489 21.88 34.68 -6.01
C ALA A 489 23.41 34.63 -5.86
N VAL A 490 24.07 33.85 -6.71
CA VAL A 490 25.53 33.69 -6.66
C VAL A 490 26.11 33.74 -8.07
N TYR A 491 27.27 34.36 -8.23
CA TYR A 491 28.11 34.27 -9.41
C TYR A 491 29.23 33.25 -9.15
N PRO A 492 29.11 31.99 -9.61
CA PRO A 492 30.04 30.95 -9.21
C PRO A 492 31.46 31.20 -9.68
N TYR A 493 31.67 31.90 -10.80
CA TYR A 493 32.98 32.08 -11.44
C TYR A 493 33.35 33.55 -11.66
N ASP A 494 33.04 34.41 -10.70
CA ASP A 494 33.14 35.87 -10.80
C ASP A 494 31.99 36.53 -11.60
N ASN A 495 31.69 37.78 -11.25
CA ASN A 495 30.60 38.53 -11.84
C ASN A 495 30.89 39.01 -13.27
N LEU A 496 32.04 38.72 -13.87
CA LEU A 496 32.33 38.96 -15.29
C LEU A 496 32.13 37.72 -16.15
N PHE A 497 32.04 36.53 -15.56
CA PHE A 497 31.73 35.31 -16.30
C PHE A 497 30.26 35.37 -16.77
N ARG A 498 30.05 35.17 -18.07
CA ARG A 498 28.72 35.28 -18.70
C ARG A 498 28.29 34.04 -19.49
N ASN A 499 29.17 33.05 -19.61
CA ASN A 499 28.84 31.82 -20.32
C ASN A 499 27.81 31.00 -19.52
N SER A 500 27.16 30.07 -20.21
CA SER A 500 26.26 29.10 -19.61
C SER A 500 26.97 28.28 -18.51
N LEU A 501 26.17 27.81 -17.57
CA LEU A 501 26.63 26.97 -16.47
C LEU A 501 25.91 25.63 -16.55
N ASN A 502 26.63 24.56 -16.26
CA ASN A 502 26.03 23.28 -15.93
C ASN A 502 25.73 23.26 -14.44
N ILE A 503 24.52 22.85 -14.07
CA ILE A 503 24.10 22.73 -12.67
C ILE A 503 23.58 21.33 -12.38
N ASP A 504 23.76 20.90 -11.14
CA ASP A 504 23.10 19.73 -10.56
C ASP A 504 22.84 19.99 -9.07
N THR A 505 21.90 19.26 -8.47
CA THR A 505 21.42 19.56 -7.11
C THR A 505 21.16 18.32 -6.29
N MET A 506 21.41 18.42 -4.98
CA MET A 506 20.83 17.49 -4.01
C MET A 506 19.54 18.09 -3.47
N ILE A 507 18.43 17.36 -3.64
CA ILE A 507 17.09 17.78 -3.23
C ILE A 507 16.56 16.80 -2.18
N ASN A 508 16.05 17.34 -1.08
CA ASN A 508 15.43 16.57 0.00
C ASN A 508 14.03 17.12 0.29
N ASP A 509 13.00 16.36 -0.07
CA ASP A 509 11.59 16.73 0.06
C ASP A 509 11.24 18.16 -0.41
N GLY A 510 11.71 18.53 -1.61
CA GLY A 510 11.51 19.85 -2.23
C GLY A 510 12.54 20.90 -1.86
N PHE A 511 13.40 20.64 -0.86
CA PHE A 511 14.45 21.56 -0.46
C PHE A 511 15.76 21.29 -1.21
N ILE A 512 16.30 22.31 -1.88
CA ILE A 512 17.64 22.25 -2.47
C ILE A 512 18.67 22.41 -1.36
N GLU A 513 19.34 21.32 -0.99
CA GLU A 513 20.36 21.32 0.06
C GLU A 513 21.73 21.73 -0.47
N MET A 514 22.06 21.30 -1.69
CA MET A 514 23.33 21.58 -2.35
C MET A 514 23.17 21.85 -3.84
N VAL A 515 24.03 22.71 -4.38
CA VAL A 515 24.11 23.06 -5.79
C VAL A 515 25.53 22.85 -6.30
N LEU A 516 25.72 21.90 -7.20
CA LEU A 516 26.96 21.70 -7.95
C LEU A 516 26.92 22.54 -9.22
N VAL A 517 27.99 23.27 -9.51
CA VAL A 517 28.10 24.11 -10.70
C VAL A 517 29.40 23.82 -11.42
N GLY A 518 29.34 23.58 -12.72
CA GLY A 518 30.49 23.52 -13.62
C GLY A 518 30.37 24.54 -14.75
N THR A 519 31.50 24.95 -15.34
CA THR A 519 31.47 25.78 -16.55
C THR A 519 31.13 24.96 -17.78
N THR A 520 30.51 25.57 -18.79
CA THR A 520 30.37 24.95 -20.13
C THR A 520 31.61 25.22 -21.00
N SER A 521 31.53 24.82 -22.28
CA SER A 521 32.53 25.17 -23.30
C SER A 521 32.90 26.66 -23.24
N GLY A 522 34.20 26.96 -23.24
CA GLY A 522 34.75 28.31 -23.05
C GLY A 522 35.13 28.66 -21.60
N GLY A 523 34.85 27.81 -20.61
CA GLY A 523 35.38 27.89 -19.25
C GLY A 523 36.53 26.90 -18.97
N GLY A 524 37.22 27.06 -17.85
CA GLY A 524 38.21 26.09 -17.36
C GLY A 524 37.54 24.93 -16.59
N PRO A 525 38.25 23.82 -16.29
CA PRO A 525 37.66 22.62 -15.68
C PRO A 525 37.26 22.79 -14.19
N GLN A 526 36.99 24.01 -13.74
CA GLN A 526 36.64 24.30 -12.36
C GLN A 526 35.20 23.85 -12.09
N VAL A 527 35.02 23.20 -10.95
CA VAL A 527 33.72 22.80 -10.38
C VAL A 527 33.61 23.42 -8.99
N ARG A 528 32.39 23.88 -8.63
CA ARG A 528 32.09 24.47 -7.32
C ARG A 528 30.82 23.86 -6.75
N LEU A 529 30.83 23.63 -5.43
CA LEU A 529 29.69 23.15 -4.66
C LEU A 529 29.24 24.24 -3.70
N PHE A 530 27.96 24.60 -3.74
CA PHE A 530 27.33 25.57 -2.84
C PHE A 530 26.26 24.89 -1.98
N SER A 531 26.01 25.42 -0.79
CA SER A 531 24.81 25.09 -0.01
C SER A 531 23.55 25.68 -0.66
N GLY A 532 22.37 25.22 -0.24
CA GLY A 532 21.07 25.81 -0.62
C GLY A 532 20.94 27.31 -0.27
N SER A 533 21.73 27.81 0.69
CA SER A 533 21.81 29.22 1.05
C SER A 533 22.82 30.03 0.21
N GLY A 534 23.57 29.38 -0.71
CA GLY A 534 24.55 30.02 -1.57
C GLY A 534 25.96 30.13 -0.99
N GLN A 535 26.25 29.48 0.14
CA GLN A 535 27.60 29.44 0.71
C GLN A 535 28.46 28.45 -0.06
N LEU A 536 29.67 28.86 -0.49
CA LEU A 536 30.63 27.97 -1.12
C LEU A 536 31.10 26.91 -0.10
N ILE A 537 30.89 25.64 -0.43
CA ILE A 537 31.31 24.47 0.37
C ILE A 537 32.66 23.95 -0.14
N SER A 538 32.82 23.82 -1.45
CA SER A 538 34.03 23.24 -2.06
C SER A 538 34.29 23.78 -3.46
N SER A 539 35.55 23.76 -3.89
CA SER A 539 35.97 24.04 -5.26
C SER A 539 37.16 23.19 -5.65
N PHE A 540 37.12 22.59 -6.85
CA PHE A 540 38.18 21.74 -7.39
C PHE A 540 38.20 21.82 -8.92
N PHE A 541 39.20 21.19 -9.55
CA PHE A 541 39.28 21.03 -11.00
C PHE A 541 39.00 19.55 -11.35
N ALA A 542 38.19 19.30 -12.39
CA ALA A 542 37.71 17.97 -12.79
C ALA A 542 38.16 17.57 -14.21
#